data_AF-A0AAV4H9D2-F1
#
_entry.id   AF-A0AAV4H9D2-F1
#
_cell.length_a   1.000
_cell.length_b   1.000
_cell.length_c   1.000
_cell.angle_alpha   90.00
_cell.angle_beta   90.00
_cell.angle_gamma   90.00
#
_symmetry.space_group_name_H-M   'P 1'
#
loop_
_entity.id
_entity.type
_entity.pdbx_description
1 polymer ?
#
loop_
_entity_poly.entity_id
_entity_poly.type
_entity_poly.pdbx_seq_one_letter_code
_entity_poly.pdbx_strand_id
1 'polypeptide(L)'
;MNCSQTCSSHCGGRNKTCHHLTGVCTSGCAIGFEGEKCESLCRKGTYGQNCTQNCNNHCGGPHEECHHISGECTSGCVVGYKGATCSSPVTRRMLDDVYKPFVLSVASMFTVVLLCVTAMGMFV
;
A
#
# COMPACT_ATOMS: atom_id res chain seq x y z
N MET A 1 -24.55 -42.65 9.10
CA MET A 1 -23.39 -41.96 8.48
C MET A 1 -23.74 -40.48 8.39
N ASN A 2 -22.90 -39.61 8.94
CA ASN A 2 -23.21 -38.19 9.15
C ASN A 2 -22.61 -37.38 7.99
N CYS A 3 -23.42 -37.01 7.00
CA CYS A 3 -23.00 -36.19 5.85
C CYS A 3 -23.08 -34.68 6.18
N SER A 4 -22.50 -34.23 7.30
CA SER A 4 -22.54 -32.81 7.71
C SER A 4 -21.28 -32.00 7.35
N GLN A 5 -20.41 -32.51 6.48
CA GLN A 5 -19.26 -31.73 6.02
C GLN A 5 -19.75 -30.55 5.19
N THR A 6 -19.65 -29.36 5.78
CA THR A 6 -20.02 -28.10 5.15
C THR A 6 -18.80 -27.58 4.39
N CYS A 7 -19.02 -27.09 3.17
CA CYS A 7 -17.96 -26.48 2.37
C CYS A 7 -17.28 -25.32 3.11
N SER A 8 -16.00 -25.09 2.83
CA SER A 8 -15.27 -23.93 3.36
C SER A 8 -16.02 -22.64 3.09
N SER A 9 -16.10 -21.77 4.10
CA SER A 9 -16.73 -20.45 3.96
C SER A 9 -15.98 -19.53 3.00
N HIS A 10 -14.75 -19.89 2.65
CA HIS A 10 -13.85 -19.18 1.74
C HIS A 10 -13.89 -19.74 0.31
N CYS A 11 -14.71 -20.76 0.02
CA CYS A 11 -14.99 -21.11 -1.37
C CYS A 11 -15.58 -19.91 -2.10
N GLY A 12 -15.12 -19.69 -3.33
CA GLY A 12 -15.63 -18.65 -4.22
C GLY A 12 -17.04 -18.95 -4.73
N GLY A 13 -17.62 -17.97 -5.44
CA GLY A 13 -18.94 -18.07 -6.03
C GLY A 13 -20.09 -17.87 -5.04
N ARG A 14 -21.31 -17.65 -5.58
CA ARG A 14 -22.49 -17.26 -4.79
C ARG A 14 -22.97 -18.35 -3.82
N ASN A 15 -22.74 -19.61 -4.16
CA ASN A 15 -23.22 -20.78 -3.41
C ASN A 15 -22.11 -21.51 -2.65
N LYS A 16 -20.85 -21.03 -2.69
CA LYS A 16 -19.69 -21.63 -2.00
C LYS A 16 -19.61 -23.15 -2.18
N THR A 17 -19.79 -23.59 -3.42
CA THR A 17 -19.89 -25.02 -3.74
C THR A 17 -18.53 -25.70 -3.66
N CYS A 18 -18.54 -26.92 -3.12
CA CYS A 18 -17.38 -27.78 -3.07
C CYS A 18 -17.75 -29.21 -3.45
N HIS A 19 -16.74 -30.00 -3.82
CA HIS A 19 -16.91 -31.39 -4.17
C HIS A 19 -17.26 -32.20 -2.90
N HIS A 20 -18.42 -32.86 -2.91
CA HIS A 20 -19.00 -33.53 -1.74
C HIS A 20 -18.14 -34.64 -1.10
N LEU A 21 -17.17 -35.22 -1.82
CA LEU A 21 -16.25 -36.23 -1.27
C LEU A 21 -14.90 -35.67 -0.83
N THR A 22 -14.38 -34.68 -1.57
CA THR A 22 -13.00 -34.20 -1.38
C THR A 22 -12.95 -32.86 -0.65
N GLY A 23 -14.05 -32.11 -0.63
CA GLY A 23 -14.14 -30.75 -0.06
C GLY A 23 -13.52 -29.66 -0.94
N VAL A 24 -13.06 -30.00 -2.15
CA VAL A 24 -12.41 -29.05 -3.07
C VAL A 24 -13.43 -28.04 -3.59
N CYS A 25 -13.13 -26.75 -3.48
CA CYS A 25 -14.00 -25.68 -3.95
C CYS A 25 -14.08 -25.69 -5.47
N THR A 26 -15.28 -25.87 -6.03
CA THR A 26 -15.46 -26.02 -7.48
C THR A 26 -15.43 -24.70 -8.24
N SER A 27 -15.62 -23.58 -7.53
CA SER A 27 -15.62 -22.22 -8.08
C SER A 27 -14.36 -21.42 -7.74
N GLY A 28 -13.28 -22.10 -7.32
CA GLY A 28 -12.08 -21.46 -6.81
C GLY A 28 -12.28 -20.81 -5.43
N CYS A 29 -11.42 -19.86 -5.08
CA CYS A 29 -11.40 -19.25 -3.74
C CYS A 29 -11.92 -17.81 -3.72
N ALA A 30 -12.42 -17.43 -2.55
CA ALA A 30 -12.71 -16.04 -2.21
C ALA A 30 -11.42 -15.20 -2.23
N ILE A 31 -11.60 -13.87 -2.27
CA ILE A 31 -10.50 -12.91 -2.22
C ILE A 31 -9.61 -13.14 -1.00
N GLY A 32 -8.30 -13.23 -1.21
CA GLY A 32 -7.31 -13.42 -0.16
C GLY A 32 -7.09 -14.85 0.33
N PHE A 33 -7.68 -15.85 -0.34
CA PHE A 33 -7.52 -17.27 0.01
C PHE A 33 -7.04 -18.10 -1.19
N GLU A 34 -6.31 -19.17 -0.91
CA GLU A 34 -5.81 -20.15 -1.87
C GLU A 34 -5.88 -21.60 -1.37
N GLY A 35 -5.49 -22.52 -2.24
CA GLY A 35 -5.53 -23.96 -2.00
C GLY A 35 -6.83 -24.59 -2.47
N GLU A 36 -6.84 -25.91 -2.61
CA GLU A 36 -7.99 -26.63 -3.18
C GLU A 36 -9.27 -26.47 -2.34
N LYS A 37 -9.13 -26.26 -1.03
CA LYS A 37 -10.24 -26.04 -0.09
C LYS A 37 -10.38 -24.59 0.37
N CYS A 38 -9.54 -23.68 -0.14
CA CYS A 38 -9.52 -22.26 0.25
C CYS A 38 -9.32 -22.03 1.75
N GLU A 39 -8.57 -22.91 2.42
CA GLU A 39 -8.30 -22.83 3.86
C GLU A 39 -7.03 -22.04 4.18
N SER A 40 -6.20 -21.76 3.16
CA SER A 40 -4.97 -21.01 3.30
C SER A 40 -5.17 -19.57 2.85
N LEU A 41 -4.53 -18.63 3.54
CA LEU A 41 -4.38 -17.26 3.07
C LEU A 41 -3.46 -17.24 1.85
N CYS A 42 -3.55 -16.19 1.02
CA CYS A 42 -2.57 -15.97 -0.03
C CYS A 42 -1.14 -16.01 0.53
N ARG A 43 -0.24 -16.66 -0.22
CA ARG A 43 1.19 -16.66 0.04
C ARG A 43 1.69 -15.23 0.19
N LYS A 44 2.74 -15.10 1.01
CA LYS A 44 3.47 -13.84 1.16
C LYS A 44 3.89 -13.31 -0.21
N GLY A 45 3.62 -12.04 -0.45
CA GLY A 45 3.88 -11.41 -1.74
C GLY A 45 2.71 -11.47 -2.73
N THR A 46 1.59 -12.12 -2.41
CA THR A 46 0.38 -12.11 -3.26
C THR A 46 -0.89 -11.75 -2.51
N TYR A 47 -1.89 -11.23 -3.25
CA TYR A 47 -3.17 -10.82 -2.72
C TYR A 47 -4.28 -10.90 -3.79
N GLY A 48 -5.52 -10.62 -3.37
CA GLY A 48 -6.65 -10.51 -4.27
C GLY A 48 -7.32 -11.85 -4.58
N GLN A 49 -8.17 -11.87 -5.61
CA GLN A 49 -8.95 -13.05 -5.95
C GLN A 49 -8.06 -14.14 -6.54
N ASN A 50 -8.12 -15.35 -5.98
CA ASN A 50 -7.20 -16.45 -6.30
C ASN A 50 -5.71 -16.08 -6.16
N CYS A 51 -5.37 -15.04 -5.37
CA CYS A 51 -4.00 -14.63 -5.10
C CYS A 51 -3.17 -14.32 -6.37
N THR A 52 -3.82 -13.79 -7.42
CA THR A 52 -3.17 -13.51 -8.70
C THR A 52 -2.49 -12.13 -8.73
N GLN A 53 -2.72 -11.28 -7.74
CA GLN A 53 -2.07 -9.96 -7.67
C GLN A 53 -0.82 -10.05 -6.80
N ASN A 54 0.23 -9.34 -7.20
CA ASN A 54 1.50 -9.34 -6.49
C ASN A 54 1.62 -8.08 -5.62
N CYS A 55 2.09 -8.23 -4.39
CA CYS A 55 2.45 -7.11 -3.53
C CYS A 55 3.45 -6.21 -4.25
N ASN A 56 3.39 -4.92 -3.96
CA ASN A 56 4.33 -3.97 -4.51
C ASN A 56 5.72 -4.20 -3.90
N ASN A 57 6.76 -4.20 -4.74
CA ASN A 57 8.15 -4.33 -4.28
C ASN A 57 8.64 -3.14 -3.45
N HIS A 58 7.83 -2.07 -3.37
CA HIS A 58 8.04 -0.93 -2.49
C HIS A 58 7.41 -1.08 -1.11
N CYS A 59 6.72 -2.20 -0.83
CA CYS A 59 6.34 -2.56 0.54
C CYS A 59 7.61 -2.77 1.38
N GLY A 60 7.66 -2.15 2.55
CA GLY A 60 8.73 -2.37 3.51
C GLY A 60 8.61 -3.71 4.24
N GLY A 61 9.61 -4.01 5.07
CA GLY A 61 9.63 -5.22 5.91
C GLY A 61 10.21 -6.47 5.22
N PRO A 62 10.31 -7.59 5.95
CA PRO A 62 10.77 -8.85 5.38
C PRO A 62 9.77 -9.39 4.35
N HIS A 63 10.27 -9.89 3.22
CA HIS A 63 9.49 -10.54 2.16
C HIS A 63 8.42 -9.70 1.44
N GLU A 64 8.51 -8.36 1.48
CA GLU A 64 7.59 -7.47 0.76
C GLU A 64 6.11 -7.79 1.07
N GLU A 65 5.83 -8.11 2.35
CA GLU A 65 4.52 -8.58 2.78
C GLU A 65 3.45 -7.47 2.66
N CYS A 66 2.32 -7.85 2.07
CA CYS A 66 1.12 -7.02 2.01
C CYS A 66 -0.12 -7.81 2.43
N HIS A 67 -1.19 -7.09 2.74
CA HIS A 67 -2.44 -7.66 3.21
C HIS A 67 -3.07 -8.53 2.10
N HIS A 68 -3.25 -9.82 2.37
CA HIS A 68 -3.72 -10.84 1.41
C HIS A 68 -5.05 -10.49 0.68
N ILE A 69 -5.90 -9.62 1.27
CA ILE A 69 -7.13 -9.13 0.61
C ILE A 69 -6.92 -7.82 -0.17
N SER A 70 -6.45 -6.76 0.50
CA SER A 70 -6.41 -5.39 -0.06
C SER A 70 -5.13 -5.05 -0.81
N GLY A 71 -4.05 -5.80 -0.59
CA GLY A 71 -2.72 -5.47 -1.11
C GLY A 71 -1.99 -4.37 -0.35
N GLU A 72 -2.53 -3.93 0.79
CA GLU A 72 -1.93 -2.87 1.61
C GLU A 72 -0.65 -3.35 2.31
N CYS A 73 0.43 -2.58 2.20
CA CYS A 73 1.71 -2.92 2.80
C CYS A 73 1.63 -2.80 4.33
N THR A 74 1.74 -3.93 5.03
CA THR A 74 1.55 -4.00 6.49
C THR A 74 2.69 -3.36 7.28
N SER A 75 3.89 -3.31 6.69
CA SER A 75 5.10 -2.72 7.27
C SER A 75 5.40 -1.31 6.76
N GLY A 76 4.45 -0.67 6.07
CA GLY A 76 4.65 0.64 5.43
C GLY A 76 5.46 0.56 4.14
N CYS A 77 5.96 1.70 3.68
CA CYS A 77 6.70 1.82 2.42
C CYS A 77 8.19 2.01 2.62
N VAL A 78 8.97 1.54 1.64
CA VAL A 78 10.39 1.93 1.53
C VAL A 78 10.53 3.43 1.30
N VAL A 79 11.70 3.98 1.65
CA VAL A 79 11.99 5.42 1.50
C VAL A 79 11.76 5.85 0.06
N GLY A 80 10.98 6.93 -0.11
CA GLY A 80 10.65 7.47 -1.44
C GLY A 80 9.34 6.97 -2.02
N TYR A 81 8.54 6.18 -1.29
CA TYR A 81 7.20 5.75 -1.70
C TYR A 81 6.14 6.02 -0.63
N LYS A 82 4.89 6.19 -1.05
CA LYS A 82 3.74 6.44 -0.17
C LYS A 82 2.45 5.80 -0.70
N GLY A 83 1.42 5.81 0.15
CA GLY A 83 0.10 5.23 -0.11
C GLY A 83 -0.03 3.82 0.47
N ALA A 84 -1.26 3.30 0.57
CA ALA A 84 -1.55 1.99 1.16
C ALA A 84 -0.79 0.84 0.47
N THR A 85 -0.67 0.89 -0.85
CA THR A 85 0.03 -0.13 -1.66
C THR A 85 1.44 0.32 -2.10
N CYS A 86 1.96 1.42 -1.55
CA CYS A 86 3.26 2.01 -1.92
C CYS A 86 3.47 2.27 -3.42
N SER A 87 2.39 2.47 -4.19
CA SER A 87 2.45 2.65 -5.64
C SER A 87 2.85 4.08 -6.06
N SER A 88 2.83 5.04 -5.14
CA SER A 88 3.12 6.44 -5.45
C SER A 88 4.53 6.82 -5.01
N PRO A 89 5.42 7.25 -5.92
CA PRO A 89 6.70 7.80 -5.53
C PRO A 89 6.52 9.14 -4.82
N VAL A 90 7.24 9.33 -3.73
CA VAL A 90 7.43 10.63 -3.08
C VAL A 90 8.44 11.39 -3.93
N THR A 91 7.93 12.16 -4.88
CA THR A 91 8.79 13.08 -5.64
C THR A 91 9.26 14.20 -4.72
N ARG A 92 10.50 14.66 -4.91
CA ARG A 92 11.01 15.86 -4.24
C ARG A 92 10.10 17.06 -4.45
N ARG A 93 9.32 17.11 -5.54
CA ARG A 93 8.31 18.15 -5.77
C ARG A 93 7.37 18.32 -4.58
N MET A 94 6.95 17.25 -3.91
CA MET A 94 6.10 17.37 -2.71
C MET A 94 6.82 17.95 -1.48
N LEU A 95 8.14 17.77 -1.36
CA LEU A 95 8.96 18.45 -0.34
C LEU A 95 9.29 19.89 -0.76
N ASP A 96 9.53 20.11 -2.05
CA ASP A 96 9.80 21.42 -2.64
C ASP A 96 8.55 22.31 -2.61
N ASP A 97 7.34 21.79 -2.83
CA ASP A 97 6.09 22.57 -2.80
C ASP A 97 5.80 23.14 -1.40
N VAL A 98 6.32 22.52 -0.34
CA VAL A 98 6.21 23.01 1.04
C VAL A 98 7.43 23.83 1.45
N TYR A 99 8.64 23.37 1.11
CA TYR A 99 9.90 23.99 1.54
C TYR A 99 10.31 25.20 0.70
N LYS A 100 10.06 25.18 -0.60
CA LYS A 100 10.42 26.26 -1.54
C LYS A 100 9.69 27.59 -1.26
N PRO A 101 8.37 27.64 -1.00
CA PRO A 101 7.74 28.91 -0.62
C PRO A 101 8.29 29.45 0.70
N PHE A 102 8.64 28.57 1.65
CA PHE A 102 9.24 28.97 2.92
C PHE A 102 10.65 29.56 2.74
N VAL A 103 11.51 28.90 1.94
CA VAL A 103 12.87 29.38 1.62
C VAL A 103 12.84 30.71 0.84
N LEU A 104 11.92 30.87 -0.12
CA LEU A 104 11.76 32.13 -0.85
C LEU A 104 11.30 33.26 0.07
N SER A 105 10.41 32.97 1.02
CA SER A 105 9.94 33.95 2.00
C SER A 105 11.07 34.43 2.91
N VAL A 106 11.90 33.53 3.45
CA VAL A 106 13.04 33.93 4.28
C VAL A 106 14.10 34.67 3.47
N ALA A 107 14.42 34.22 2.25
CA ALA A 107 15.38 34.92 1.38
C ALA A 107 14.91 36.34 1.05
N SER A 108 13.62 36.52 0.78
CA SER A 108 13.03 37.85 0.57
C SER A 108 13.08 38.72 1.82
N MET A 109 12.94 38.15 3.02
CA MET A 109 13.09 38.93 4.26
C MET A 109 14.53 39.41 4.44
N PHE A 110 15.52 38.55 4.21
CA PHE A 110 16.93 38.94 4.31
C PHE A 110 17.32 40.02 3.29
N THR A 111 16.85 39.94 2.04
CA THR A 111 17.14 40.97 1.04
C THR A 111 16.51 42.31 1.40
N VAL A 112 15.26 42.33 1.88
CA VAL A 112 14.60 43.56 2.34
C VAL A 112 15.37 44.20 3.50
N VAL A 113 15.78 43.41 4.50
CA VAL A 113 16.57 43.91 5.64
C VAL A 113 17.89 44.51 5.17
N LEU A 114 18.63 43.83 4.29
CA LEU A 114 19.88 44.34 3.72
C LEU A 114 19.67 45.66 2.97
N LEU A 115 18.63 45.75 2.13
CA LEU A 115 18.29 46.98 1.41
C LEU A 115 17.95 48.13 2.37
N CYS A 116 17.23 47.86 3.45
CA CYS A 116 16.93 48.85 4.49
C CYS A 116 18.20 49.35 5.17
N VAL A 117 19.12 48.45 5.54
CA VAL A 117 20.40 48.81 6.19
C VAL A 117 21.27 49.64 5.26
N THR A 118 21.40 49.25 3.98
CA THR A 118 22.20 50.00 3.02
C THR A 118 21.58 51.35 2.67
N ALA A 119 20.25 51.43 2.59
CA ALA A 119 19.57 52.70 2.34
C ALA A 119 19.78 53.66 3.51
N MET A 120 19.58 53.22 4.77
CA MET A 120 19.81 54.05 5.96
C MET A 120 21.28 54.49 6.10
N GLY A 121 22.23 53.62 5.76
CA GLY A 121 23.65 53.93 5.79
C GLY A 121 24.13 54.91 4.70
N MET A 122 23.32 55.18 3.67
CA MET A 122 23.60 56.19 2.64
C MET A 122 23.12 57.60 3.01
N PHE A 123 22.37 57.77 4.11
CA PHE A 123 21.86 59.07 4.56
C PHE A 123 22.67 59.69 5.73
N VAL A 124 23.79 59.07 6.12
CA VAL A 124 24.74 59.57 7.13
C VAL A 124 26.05 59.92 6.45
#